data_AF-A0A5B2XM30-F1
#
_entry.id   AF-A0A5B2XM30-F1
#
_cell.length_a   1.000
_cell.length_b   1.000
_cell.length_c   1.000
_cell.angle_alpha   90.00
_cell.angle_beta   90.00
_cell.angle_gamma   90.00
#
_symmetry.space_group_name_H-M   'P 1'
#
loop_
_entity.id
_entity.type
_entity.pdbx_description
1 polymer ?
#
loop_
_entity_poly.entity_id
_entity_poly.type
_entity_poly.pdbx_seq_one_letter_code
_entity_poly.pdbx_strand_id
1 'polypeptide(L)'
;MHGVDYYELLGVARTASDAEIKSAYRSLVKVMHPDAGGTSGTFRLLQQAYETLNDPAQRAVYDLSRAAPPQPPQATPTAPARPRPRPRATGKPSRPKDFGEDPNFVPPQPRLDPSAISWWQNVDIRQRVRLVPLVGPGHRPLLAALGAALALAVLLLVVDLPVPLLVGALVLLAAALVATVWLGRDYLAAVREDREFTTEFGGHPIFGRPGKEAAQVAERLTAKLLAQYLTRLPGVRIFHGLAWPDSVFADVDHAVLCGQRLVLIESKMWLPGHYVADDEGALWRNGHPFRGGAVRLPEGVSAFRELLPDVEVRGAVLIYPSRAGEITSGESPEVPAPPMSPRQFVEEIGAWLAEEPATVDRELFRLVLAQVVS
;
A
#
# COMPACT_ATOMS: atom_id res chain seq x y z
N MET A 1 2.27 20.34 -12.38
CA MET A 1 2.60 19.03 -12.98
C MET A 1 4.11 18.84 -12.87
N HIS A 2 4.57 18.24 -11.78
CA HIS A 2 6.00 17.93 -11.61
C HIS A 2 6.22 16.55 -12.24
N GLY A 3 6.70 16.51 -13.48
CA GLY A 3 7.04 15.24 -14.13
C GLY A 3 8.23 14.56 -13.43
N VAL A 4 8.32 13.24 -13.50
CA VAL A 4 9.43 12.41 -12.98
C VAL A 4 10.79 13.00 -13.38
N ASP A 5 11.74 13.10 -12.44
CA ASP A 5 13.11 13.51 -12.75
C ASP A 5 13.90 12.31 -13.29
N TYR A 6 14.49 12.44 -14.49
CA TYR A 6 15.31 11.41 -15.12
C TYR A 6 16.56 11.04 -14.32
N TYR A 7 17.12 11.97 -13.53
CA TYR A 7 18.27 11.65 -12.67
C TYR A 7 17.85 10.76 -11.49
N GLU A 8 16.68 11.05 -10.90
CA GLU A 8 16.11 10.23 -9.83
C GLU A 8 15.65 8.86 -10.37
N LEU A 9 15.05 8.81 -11.56
CA LEU A 9 14.65 7.56 -12.21
C LEU A 9 15.85 6.62 -12.47
N LEU A 10 17.01 7.19 -12.83
CA LEU A 10 18.26 6.43 -12.99
C LEU A 10 19.00 6.20 -11.67
N GLY A 11 18.59 6.82 -10.55
CA GLY A 11 19.27 6.73 -9.26
C GLY A 11 20.67 7.35 -9.27
N VAL A 12 20.90 8.39 -10.07
CA VAL A 12 22.22 9.06 -10.22
C VAL A 12 22.13 10.54 -9.89
N ALA A 13 23.25 11.14 -9.47
CA ALA A 13 23.31 12.58 -9.23
C ALA A 13 23.21 13.39 -10.54
N ARG A 14 22.75 14.64 -10.48
CA ARG A 14 22.73 15.57 -11.63
C ARG A 14 24.12 15.81 -12.24
N THR A 15 25.17 15.68 -11.42
CA THR A 15 26.58 15.78 -11.81
C THR A 15 27.18 14.46 -12.29
N ALA A 16 26.37 13.39 -12.44
CA ALA A 16 26.86 12.08 -12.86
C ALA A 16 27.50 12.13 -14.25
N SER A 17 28.60 11.39 -14.37
CA SER A 17 29.30 11.18 -15.63
C SER A 17 28.52 10.25 -16.57
N ASP A 18 28.78 10.33 -17.86
CA ASP A 18 28.14 9.46 -18.86
C ASP A 18 28.38 7.96 -18.57
N ALA A 19 29.54 7.64 -17.99
CA ALA A 19 29.87 6.28 -17.56
C ALA A 19 28.96 5.78 -16.43
N GLU A 20 28.64 6.65 -15.46
CA GLU A 20 27.74 6.36 -14.35
C GLU A 20 26.29 6.23 -14.84
N ILE A 21 25.83 7.14 -15.69
CA ILE A 21 24.50 7.09 -16.33
C ILE A 21 24.32 5.78 -17.10
N LYS A 22 25.31 5.41 -17.91
CA LYS A 22 25.29 4.16 -18.69
C LYS A 22 25.40 2.91 -17.81
N SER A 23 26.09 3.00 -16.68
CA SER A 23 26.16 1.90 -15.71
C SER A 23 24.82 1.70 -15.01
N ALA A 24 24.21 2.79 -14.53
CA ALA A 24 22.92 2.78 -13.85
C ALA A 24 21.81 2.27 -14.77
N TYR A 25 21.74 2.76 -16.01
CA TYR A 25 20.79 2.28 -17.02
C TYR A 25 20.93 0.76 -17.25
N ARG A 26 22.15 0.25 -17.42
CA ARG A 26 22.39 -1.20 -17.64
C ARG A 26 21.99 -2.05 -16.44
N SER A 27 22.13 -1.53 -15.23
CA SER A 27 21.65 -2.21 -14.02
C SER A 27 20.13 -2.23 -13.96
N LEU A 28 19.48 -1.10 -14.24
CA LEU A 28 18.01 -0.97 -14.21
C LEU A 28 17.33 -1.76 -15.33
N VAL A 29 17.90 -1.82 -16.53
CA VAL A 29 17.35 -2.63 -17.64
C VAL A 29 17.25 -4.11 -17.27
N LYS A 30 18.21 -4.66 -16.50
CA LYS A 30 18.16 -6.07 -16.08
C LYS A 30 17.01 -6.37 -15.13
N VAL A 31 16.58 -5.36 -14.37
CA VAL A 31 15.50 -5.47 -13.38
C VAL A 31 14.14 -5.12 -14.01
N MET A 32 14.13 -4.14 -14.91
CA MET A 32 12.90 -3.56 -15.47
C MET A 32 12.56 -4.07 -16.88
N HIS A 33 13.29 -5.05 -17.42
CA HIS A 33 12.96 -5.66 -18.71
C HIS A 33 11.60 -6.37 -18.65
N PRO A 34 10.76 -6.30 -19.70
CA PRO A 34 9.48 -7.03 -19.74
C PRO A 34 9.61 -8.53 -19.47
N ASP A 35 10.70 -9.15 -19.94
CA ASP A 35 10.99 -10.57 -19.69
C ASP A 35 11.40 -10.88 -18.23
N ALA A 36 11.83 -9.87 -17.48
CA ALA A 36 12.19 -9.99 -16.06
C ALA A 36 11.03 -9.58 -15.12
N GLY A 37 9.90 -9.12 -15.67
CA GLY A 37 8.70 -8.71 -14.93
C GLY A 37 8.41 -7.21 -14.93
N GLY A 38 9.16 -6.38 -15.66
CA GLY A 38 8.85 -4.94 -15.80
C GLY A 38 7.67 -4.65 -16.72
N THR A 39 7.01 -3.50 -16.57
CA THR A 39 5.93 -3.08 -17.47
C THR A 39 6.49 -2.34 -18.69
N SER A 40 5.80 -2.43 -19.83
CA SER A 40 6.20 -1.72 -21.07
C SER A 40 6.18 -0.20 -20.92
N GLY A 41 5.45 0.34 -19.94
CA GLY A 41 5.41 1.76 -19.60
C GLY A 41 6.65 2.21 -18.84
N THR A 42 7.04 1.49 -17.80
CA THR A 42 8.24 1.83 -16.99
C THR A 42 9.53 1.62 -17.79
N PHE A 43 9.58 0.61 -18.65
CA PHE A 43 10.70 0.41 -19.56
C PHE A 43 10.86 1.55 -20.58
N ARG A 44 9.74 2.06 -21.13
CA ARG A 44 9.76 3.22 -22.04
C ARG A 44 10.25 4.48 -21.35
N LEU A 45 9.82 4.73 -20.12
CA LEU A 45 10.26 5.88 -19.34
C LEU A 45 11.76 5.78 -19.00
N LEU A 46 12.24 4.60 -18.62
CA LEU A 46 13.67 4.33 -18.38
C LEU A 46 14.51 4.56 -19.64
N GLN A 47 14.01 4.09 -20.78
CA GLN A 47 14.66 4.29 -22.08
C GLN A 47 14.70 5.79 -22.44
N GLN A 48 13.60 6.51 -22.28
CA GLN A 48 13.52 7.95 -22.54
C GLN A 48 14.46 8.76 -21.64
N ALA A 49 14.56 8.40 -20.35
CA ALA A 49 15.49 9.03 -19.42
C ALA A 49 16.95 8.79 -19.82
N TYR A 50 17.31 7.57 -20.20
CA TYR A 50 18.65 7.26 -20.69
C TYR A 50 18.95 7.98 -22.01
N GLU A 51 18.04 7.98 -22.98
CA GLU A 51 18.22 8.69 -24.26
C GLU A 51 18.45 10.18 -24.02
N THR A 52 17.64 10.81 -23.17
CA THR A 52 17.75 12.24 -22.85
C THR A 52 19.04 12.57 -22.11
N LEU A 53 19.46 11.76 -21.14
CA LEU A 53 20.63 12.06 -20.29
C LEU A 53 21.97 11.60 -20.90
N ASN A 54 21.95 10.65 -21.84
CA ASN A 54 23.14 10.15 -22.51
C ASN A 54 23.56 11.02 -23.71
N ASP A 55 22.64 11.79 -24.31
CA ASP A 55 22.98 12.79 -25.33
C ASP A 55 23.29 14.14 -24.64
N PRO A 56 24.52 14.67 -24.73
CA PRO A 56 24.89 15.94 -24.10
C PRO A 56 24.00 17.12 -24.52
N ALA A 57 23.50 17.14 -25.77
CA ALA A 57 22.65 18.22 -26.25
C ALA A 57 21.24 18.12 -25.64
N GLN A 58 20.68 16.92 -25.55
CA GLN A 58 19.37 16.70 -24.93
C GLN A 58 19.42 16.89 -23.42
N ARG A 59 20.51 16.47 -22.77
CA ARG A 59 20.77 16.68 -21.34
C ARG A 59 20.82 18.15 -21.00
N ALA A 60 21.51 18.97 -21.80
CA ALA A 60 21.57 20.42 -21.60
C ALA A 60 20.18 21.07 -21.71
N VAL A 61 19.37 20.68 -22.70
CA VAL A 61 17.99 21.18 -22.84
C VAL A 61 17.12 20.76 -21.65
N TYR A 62 17.25 19.50 -21.21
CA TYR A 62 16.54 18.97 -20.05
C TYR A 62 16.91 19.73 -18.77
N ASP A 63 18.20 19.95 -18.53
CA ASP A 63 18.70 20.69 -17.36
C ASP A 63 18.23 22.15 -17.36
N LEU A 64 18.21 22.81 -18.54
CA LEU A 64 17.69 24.17 -18.70
C LEU A 64 16.19 24.26 -18.43
N SER A 65 15.42 23.25 -18.85
CA SER A 65 13.95 23.22 -18.64
C SER A 65 13.56 23.03 -17.16
N ARG A 66 14.50 22.56 -16.32
CA ARG A 66 14.29 22.23 -14.91
C ARG A 66 15.00 23.19 -13.94
N ALA A 67 15.64 24.25 -14.43
CA ALA A 67 16.35 25.22 -13.61
C ALA A 67 15.41 26.22 -12.90
N ALA A 68 15.27 26.09 -11.58
CA ALA A 68 14.86 27.18 -10.67
C ALA A 68 16.07 28.10 -10.38
N PRO A 69 15.90 29.35 -9.90
CA PRO A 69 16.93 30.39 -10.02
C PRO A 69 18.23 30.07 -9.26
N PRO A 70 19.38 30.59 -9.74
CA PRO A 70 20.69 30.14 -9.29
C PRO A 70 21.03 30.62 -7.88
N GLN A 71 21.52 29.70 -7.04
CA GLN A 71 22.29 30.06 -5.85
C GLN A 71 23.57 30.81 -6.27
N PRO A 72 23.93 31.94 -5.64
CA PRO A 72 25.12 32.69 -6.01
C PRO A 72 26.42 31.91 -5.68
N PRO A 73 27.48 32.10 -6.48
CA PRO A 73 28.70 31.30 -6.42
C PRO A 73 29.55 31.66 -5.20
N GLN A 74 29.94 30.66 -4.41
CA GLN A 74 31.01 30.84 -3.42
C GLN A 74 32.37 30.88 -4.14
N ALA A 75 32.98 32.07 -4.13
CA ALA A 75 34.31 32.31 -4.62
C ALA A 75 35.37 31.67 -3.71
N THR A 76 36.36 31.01 -4.31
CA THR A 76 37.65 30.74 -3.68
C THR A 76 38.47 32.02 -3.64
N PRO A 77 39.24 32.26 -2.56
CA PRO A 77 40.66 32.55 -2.78
C PRO A 77 41.62 31.89 -1.78
N THR A 78 42.66 31.27 -2.38
CA THR A 78 44.09 31.38 -2.01
C THR A 78 44.61 30.69 -0.74
N ALA A 79 45.46 29.67 -0.94
CA ALA A 79 46.44 29.15 0.02
C ALA A 79 47.73 30.02 -0.02
N PRO A 80 48.60 30.13 1.03
CA PRO A 80 49.13 28.94 1.74
C PRO A 80 49.46 29.08 3.24
N ALA A 81 49.36 27.95 3.96
CA ALA A 81 50.35 27.52 4.97
C ALA A 81 50.16 26.01 5.24
N ARG A 82 51.26 25.23 5.18
CA ARG A 82 51.28 23.78 5.41
C ARG A 82 50.83 23.39 6.83
N PRO A 83 50.16 22.23 6.97
CA PRO A 83 50.74 21.21 7.85
C PRO A 83 50.81 19.80 7.23
N ARG A 84 51.56 18.96 7.95
CA ARG A 84 52.19 17.66 7.65
C ARG A 84 51.31 16.58 6.99
N PRO A 85 51.91 15.61 6.28
CA PRO A 85 51.16 14.61 5.51
C PRO A 85 50.51 13.57 6.43
N ARG A 86 49.19 13.39 6.29
CA ARG A 86 48.48 12.19 6.79
C ARG A 86 48.46 11.11 5.69
N PRO A 87 48.48 9.82 6.04
CA PRO A 87 48.69 8.75 5.08
C PRO A 87 47.51 8.64 4.12
N ARG A 88 47.84 8.36 2.86
CA ARG A 88 46.92 8.10 1.76
C ARG A 88 46.06 6.87 2.10
N ALA A 89 44.80 7.09 2.48
CA ALA A 89 43.82 6.00 2.56
C ALA A 89 43.42 5.60 1.15
N THR A 90 44.09 4.59 0.59
CA THR A 90 43.54 3.78 -0.49
C THR A 90 42.42 2.93 0.09
N GLY A 91 41.22 3.52 0.21
CA GLY A 91 40.01 2.81 0.59
C GLY A 91 39.07 2.77 -0.61
N LYS A 92 38.79 1.55 -1.12
CA LYS A 92 37.59 1.26 -1.91
C LYS A 92 36.36 1.88 -1.21
N PRO A 93 35.28 2.24 -1.94
CA PRO A 93 34.03 2.63 -1.30
C PRO A 93 33.66 1.55 -0.29
N SER A 94 33.62 1.94 0.99
CA SER A 94 33.22 1.08 2.07
C SER A 94 31.79 0.61 1.78
N ARG A 95 31.64 -0.69 1.53
CA ARG A 95 30.36 -1.39 1.72
C ARG A 95 29.69 -0.87 3.00
N PRO A 96 28.35 -0.75 3.04
CA PRO A 96 27.65 -0.61 4.31
C PRO A 96 28.23 -1.63 5.28
N LYS A 97 28.61 -1.17 6.48
CA LYS A 97 29.12 -2.10 7.51
C LYS A 97 27.99 -3.08 7.82
N ASP A 98 28.11 -4.32 7.36
CA ASP A 98 27.28 -5.44 7.80
C ASP A 98 27.53 -5.63 9.29
N PHE A 99 26.66 -5.06 10.13
CA PHE A 99 26.77 -5.12 11.58
C PHE A 99 26.31 -6.49 12.07
N GLY A 100 27.21 -7.48 12.09
CA GLY A 100 26.96 -8.76 12.76
C GLY A 100 25.78 -9.57 12.19
N GLU A 101 25.45 -9.36 10.92
CA GLU A 101 24.50 -10.14 10.15
C GLU A 101 25.19 -11.43 9.69
N ASP A 102 24.61 -12.58 10.00
CA ASP A 102 24.97 -13.82 9.32
C ASP A 102 24.16 -13.86 8.01
N PRO A 103 24.79 -13.69 6.83
CA PRO A 103 24.07 -13.59 5.57
C PRO A 103 23.32 -14.87 5.20
N ASN A 104 23.61 -15.99 5.86
CA ASN A 104 22.94 -17.26 5.65
C ASN A 104 21.92 -17.58 6.75
N PHE A 105 21.81 -16.74 7.78
CA PHE A 105 20.86 -16.96 8.85
C PHE A 105 19.44 -16.63 8.38
N VAL A 106 18.58 -17.64 8.43
CA VAL A 106 17.14 -17.48 8.19
C VAL A 106 16.42 -17.75 9.51
N PRO A 107 15.75 -16.76 10.11
CA PRO A 107 15.02 -16.98 11.35
C PRO A 107 13.86 -17.96 11.11
N PRO A 108 13.50 -18.74 12.13
CA PRO A 108 12.35 -19.63 12.03
C PRO A 108 11.08 -18.82 11.77
N GLN A 109 10.16 -19.37 10.99
CA GLN A 109 8.85 -18.75 10.78
C GLN A 109 8.13 -18.61 12.12
N PRO A 110 7.65 -17.42 12.49
CA PRO A 110 6.90 -17.23 13.72
C PRO A 110 5.66 -18.13 13.74
N ARG A 111 5.53 -18.93 14.78
CA ARG A 111 4.35 -19.76 15.04
C ARG A 111 3.73 -19.32 16.35
N LEU A 112 2.59 -18.63 16.25
CA LEU A 112 1.71 -18.31 17.36
C LEU A 112 0.70 -19.45 17.58
N ASP A 113 0.40 -19.70 18.86
CA ASP A 113 -0.73 -20.54 19.27
C ASP A 113 -2.03 -19.75 19.08
N PRO A 114 -2.97 -20.22 18.23
CA PRO A 114 -4.24 -19.53 18.01
C PRO A 114 -5.08 -19.32 19.27
N SER A 115 -4.92 -20.16 20.29
CA SER A 115 -5.65 -20.01 21.56
C SER A 115 -5.19 -18.82 22.39
N ALA A 116 -3.96 -18.35 22.18
CA ALA A 116 -3.39 -17.18 22.86
C ALA A 116 -3.77 -15.86 22.18
N ILE A 117 -4.29 -15.89 20.95
CA ILE A 117 -4.66 -14.71 20.18
C ILE A 117 -6.09 -14.30 20.57
N SER A 118 -6.24 -13.16 21.24
CA SER A 118 -7.50 -12.70 21.84
C SER A 118 -8.66 -12.59 20.84
N TRP A 119 -8.41 -12.07 19.64
CA TRP A 119 -9.42 -11.86 18.61
C TRP A 119 -9.73 -13.13 17.81
N TRP A 120 -8.88 -14.16 17.87
CA TRP A 120 -8.97 -15.33 16.98
C TRP A 120 -10.28 -16.12 17.13
N GLN A 121 -10.74 -16.28 18.38
CA GLN A 121 -11.96 -17.01 18.69
C GLN A 121 -13.23 -16.20 18.42
N ASN A 122 -13.13 -14.87 18.43
CA ASN A 122 -14.27 -13.96 18.28
C ASN A 122 -14.65 -13.71 16.81
N VAL A 123 -13.79 -14.11 15.87
CA VAL A 123 -14.03 -13.96 14.43
C VAL A 123 -14.79 -15.16 13.89
N ASP A 124 -16.01 -14.92 13.40
CA ASP A 124 -16.77 -15.91 12.63
C ASP A 124 -16.30 -15.92 11.16
N ILE A 125 -15.55 -16.95 10.79
CA ILE A 125 -15.06 -17.15 9.42
C ILE A 125 -16.17 -17.35 8.39
N ARG A 126 -17.40 -17.69 8.83
CA ARG A 126 -18.56 -17.87 7.95
C ARG A 126 -19.34 -16.58 7.76
N GLN A 127 -18.96 -15.50 8.44
CA GLN A 127 -19.58 -14.20 8.28
C GLN A 127 -19.46 -13.74 6.83
N ARG A 128 -20.60 -13.38 6.23
CA ARG A 128 -20.63 -12.88 4.87
C ARG A 128 -19.92 -11.54 4.79
N VAL A 129 -18.98 -11.42 3.86
CA VAL A 129 -18.30 -10.16 3.56
C VAL A 129 -19.31 -9.13 3.06
N ARG A 130 -19.33 -7.96 3.70
CA ARG A 130 -20.10 -6.80 3.32
C ARG A 130 -19.27 -5.91 2.40
N LEU A 131 -19.77 -5.66 1.20
CA LEU A 131 -19.15 -4.73 0.25
C LEU A 131 -19.72 -3.33 0.46
N VAL A 132 -18.85 -2.34 0.63
CA VAL A 132 -19.19 -0.91 0.74
C VAL A 132 -18.48 -0.09 -0.35
N PRO A 133 -18.96 1.11 -0.72
CA PRO A 133 -20.31 1.62 -0.44
C PRO A 133 -21.39 0.70 -1.02
N LEU A 134 -22.61 0.79 -0.48
CA LEU A 134 -23.76 0.07 -1.05
C LEU A 134 -24.13 0.74 -2.37
N VAL A 135 -24.02 0.00 -3.47
CA VAL A 135 -24.42 0.52 -4.78
C VAL A 135 -25.93 0.37 -4.90
N GLY A 136 -26.62 1.48 -5.15
CA GLY A 136 -28.04 1.50 -5.48
C GLY A 136 -29.04 1.32 -4.32
N PRO A 137 -30.33 1.61 -4.60
CA PRO A 137 -31.40 1.36 -3.65
C PRO A 137 -31.58 -0.15 -3.52
N GLY A 138 -31.47 -0.69 -2.31
CA GLY A 138 -31.68 -2.12 -2.08
C GLY A 138 -33.06 -2.63 -2.56
N HIS A 139 -33.36 -3.91 -2.39
CA HIS A 139 -34.61 -4.50 -2.90
C HIS A 139 -35.91 -3.90 -2.32
N ARG A 140 -35.86 -3.22 -1.16
CA ARG A 140 -37.03 -2.70 -0.45
C ARG A 140 -37.84 -1.65 -1.23
N PRO A 141 -37.26 -0.54 -1.73
CA PRO A 141 -37.98 0.43 -2.55
C PRO A 141 -38.56 -0.18 -3.83
N LEU A 142 -37.85 -1.13 -4.45
CA LEU A 142 -38.36 -1.86 -5.62
C LEU A 142 -39.63 -2.65 -5.27
N LEU A 143 -39.61 -3.39 -4.16
CA LEU A 143 -40.78 -4.14 -3.66
C LEU A 143 -41.94 -3.20 -3.30
N ALA A 144 -41.66 -2.04 -2.71
CA ALA A 144 -42.68 -1.05 -2.38
C ALA A 144 -43.33 -0.47 -3.65
N ALA A 145 -42.55 -0.11 -4.66
CA ALA A 145 -43.07 0.37 -5.94
C ALA A 145 -43.90 -0.70 -6.66
N LEU A 146 -43.40 -1.95 -6.69
CA LEU A 146 -44.12 -3.09 -7.26
C LEU A 146 -45.45 -3.36 -6.52
N GLY A 147 -45.43 -3.32 -5.20
CA GLY A 147 -46.62 -3.47 -4.36
C GLY A 147 -47.65 -2.36 -4.60
N ALA A 148 -47.20 -1.11 -4.74
CA ALA A 148 -48.07 0.01 -5.08
C ALA A 148 -48.71 -0.14 -6.48
N ALA A 149 -47.93 -0.56 -7.48
CA ALA A 149 -48.45 -0.84 -8.82
C ALA A 149 -49.49 -1.97 -8.79
N LEU A 150 -49.24 -3.06 -8.05
CA LEU A 150 -50.17 -4.17 -7.91
C LEU A 150 -51.47 -3.74 -7.21
N ALA A 151 -51.38 -2.97 -6.12
CA ALA A 151 -52.54 -2.47 -5.39
C ALA A 151 -53.41 -1.55 -6.25
N LEU A 152 -52.79 -0.66 -7.04
CA LEU A 152 -53.50 0.21 -7.97
C LEU A 152 -54.16 -0.58 -9.11
N ALA A 153 -53.50 -1.60 -9.64
CA ALA A 153 -54.08 -2.47 -10.66
C ALA A 153 -55.31 -3.23 -10.12
N VAL A 154 -55.24 -3.77 -8.90
CA VAL A 154 -56.38 -4.42 -8.24
C VAL A 154 -57.52 -3.44 -7.98
N LEU A 155 -57.23 -2.24 -7.50
CA LEU A 155 -58.24 -1.19 -7.29
C LEU A 155 -59.01 -0.90 -8.60
N LEU A 156 -58.29 -0.72 -9.70
CA LEU A 156 -58.87 -0.45 -11.02
C LEU A 156 -59.69 -1.62 -11.59
N LEU A 157 -59.42 -2.85 -11.15
CA LEU A 157 -60.14 -4.06 -11.57
C LEU A 157 -61.42 -4.32 -10.77
N VAL A 158 -61.46 -3.88 -9.51
CA VAL A 158 -62.51 -4.26 -8.55
C VAL A 158 -63.47 -3.11 -8.26
N VAL A 159 -63.04 -1.85 -8.46
CA VAL A 159 -63.81 -0.67 -8.08
C VAL A 159 -64.14 0.20 -9.29
N ASP A 160 -65.44 0.47 -9.48
CA ASP A 160 -65.91 1.45 -10.45
C ASP A 160 -65.65 2.87 -9.93
N LEU A 161 -64.64 3.54 -10.50
CA LEU A 161 -64.26 4.90 -10.13
C LEU A 161 -64.91 5.94 -11.07
N PRO A 162 -65.35 7.10 -10.55
CA PRO A 162 -65.72 8.21 -11.41
C PRO A 162 -64.50 8.66 -12.24
N VAL A 163 -64.75 9.14 -13.47
CA VAL A 163 -63.72 9.51 -14.45
C VAL A 163 -62.51 10.28 -13.87
N PRO A 164 -62.66 11.33 -13.03
CA PRO A 164 -61.48 12.02 -12.49
C PRO A 164 -60.60 11.12 -11.59
N LEU A 165 -61.21 10.26 -10.78
CA LEU A 165 -60.47 9.32 -9.92
C LEU A 165 -59.85 8.19 -10.74
N LEU A 166 -60.53 7.72 -11.79
CA LEU A 166 -59.99 6.74 -12.72
C LEU A 166 -58.71 7.26 -13.40
N VAL A 167 -58.75 8.49 -13.93
CA VAL A 167 -57.58 9.12 -14.56
C VAL A 167 -56.43 9.28 -13.55
N GLY A 168 -56.74 9.72 -12.33
CA GLY A 168 -55.74 9.82 -11.26
C GLY A 168 -55.10 8.48 -10.92
N ALA A 169 -55.90 7.42 -10.77
CA ALA A 169 -55.43 6.07 -10.47
C ALA A 169 -54.57 5.49 -11.61
N LEU A 170 -54.92 5.75 -12.88
CA LEU A 170 -54.11 5.35 -14.03
C LEU A 170 -52.75 6.08 -14.09
N VAL A 171 -52.72 7.38 -13.78
CA VAL A 171 -51.46 8.14 -13.69
C VAL A 171 -50.57 7.62 -12.57
N LEU A 172 -51.14 7.36 -11.38
CA LEU A 172 -50.39 6.77 -10.26
C LEU A 172 -49.87 5.37 -10.60
N LEU A 173 -50.66 4.56 -11.29
CA LEU A 173 -50.25 3.23 -11.74
C LEU A 173 -49.07 3.34 -12.72
N ALA A 174 -49.17 4.22 -13.71
CA ALA A 174 -48.09 4.47 -14.66
C ALA A 174 -46.81 4.94 -13.94
N ALA A 175 -46.92 5.87 -12.99
CA ALA A 175 -45.80 6.34 -12.19
C ALA A 175 -45.17 5.21 -11.34
N ALA A 176 -45.99 4.38 -10.69
CA ALA A 176 -45.52 3.24 -9.91
C ALA A 176 -44.80 2.20 -10.80
N LEU A 177 -45.33 1.91 -11.99
CA LEU A 177 -44.69 1.01 -12.96
C LEU A 177 -43.34 1.56 -13.46
N VAL A 178 -43.26 2.87 -13.77
CA VAL A 178 -42.00 3.52 -14.14
C VAL A 178 -41.00 3.45 -12.99
N ALA A 179 -41.42 3.74 -11.76
CA ALA A 179 -40.57 3.63 -10.57
C ALA A 179 -40.07 2.19 -10.37
N THR A 180 -40.91 1.17 -10.53
CA THR A 180 -40.50 -0.24 -10.48
C THR A 180 -39.44 -0.56 -11.54
N VAL A 181 -39.61 -0.12 -12.78
CA VAL A 181 -38.62 -0.35 -13.85
C VAL A 181 -37.31 0.36 -13.53
N TRP A 182 -37.35 1.63 -13.12
CA TRP A 182 -36.16 2.41 -12.80
C TRP A 182 -35.39 1.83 -11.61
N LEU A 183 -36.05 1.62 -10.47
CA LEU A 183 -35.47 0.98 -9.28
C LEU A 183 -34.98 -0.45 -9.57
N GLY A 184 -35.68 -1.18 -10.45
CA GLY A 184 -35.31 -2.51 -10.88
C GLY A 184 -34.01 -2.51 -11.67
N ARG A 185 -33.83 -1.55 -12.59
CA ARG A 185 -32.58 -1.41 -13.36
C ARG A 185 -31.42 -1.04 -12.44
N ASP A 186 -31.60 -0.10 -11.52
CA ASP A 186 -30.56 0.31 -10.58
C ASP A 186 -30.18 -0.82 -9.63
N TYR A 187 -31.16 -1.56 -9.10
CA TYR A 187 -30.92 -2.74 -8.28
C TYR A 187 -30.16 -3.83 -9.04
N LEU A 188 -30.53 -4.11 -10.30
CA LEU A 188 -29.84 -5.10 -11.12
C LEU A 188 -28.42 -4.67 -11.49
N ALA A 189 -28.19 -3.36 -11.72
CA ALA A 189 -26.87 -2.81 -11.96
C ALA A 189 -25.97 -2.98 -10.71
N ALA A 190 -26.49 -2.64 -9.53
CA ALA A 190 -25.81 -2.86 -8.26
C ALA A 190 -25.45 -4.33 -8.01
N VAL A 191 -26.41 -5.24 -8.22
CA VAL A 191 -26.19 -6.69 -8.07
C VAL A 191 -25.13 -7.19 -9.05
N ARG A 192 -25.10 -6.64 -10.27
CA ARG A 192 -24.09 -7.00 -11.27
C ARG A 192 -22.70 -6.55 -10.82
N GLU A 193 -22.57 -5.32 -10.34
CA GLU A 193 -21.29 -4.80 -9.85
C GLU A 193 -20.76 -5.61 -8.66
N ASP A 194 -21.64 -5.94 -7.69
CA ASP A 194 -21.28 -6.80 -6.55
C ASP A 194 -20.79 -8.16 -7.02
N ARG A 195 -21.45 -8.75 -8.02
CA ARG A 195 -21.04 -10.04 -8.60
C ARG A 195 -19.74 -9.94 -9.35
N GLU A 196 -19.52 -8.90 -10.15
CA GLU A 196 -18.28 -8.68 -10.88
C GLU A 196 -17.10 -8.54 -9.91
N PHE A 197 -17.22 -7.67 -8.90
CA PHE A 197 -16.22 -7.50 -7.86
C PHE A 197 -15.93 -8.80 -7.11
N THR A 198 -16.97 -9.54 -6.71
CA THR A 198 -16.81 -10.82 -6.00
C THR A 198 -16.18 -11.89 -6.90
N THR A 199 -16.50 -11.90 -8.19
CA THR A 199 -15.95 -12.84 -9.17
C THR A 199 -14.46 -12.58 -9.41
N GLU A 200 -14.10 -11.30 -9.52
CA GLU A 200 -12.73 -10.87 -9.82
C GLU A 200 -11.83 -10.95 -8.58
N PHE A 201 -12.30 -10.48 -7.42
CA PHE A 201 -11.48 -10.26 -6.22
C PHE A 201 -11.97 -10.99 -4.97
N GLY A 202 -13.16 -11.61 -4.98
CA GLY A 202 -13.77 -12.17 -3.78
C GLY A 202 -13.12 -13.46 -3.28
N GLY A 203 -12.45 -14.22 -4.15
CA GLY A 203 -11.79 -15.49 -3.81
C GLY A 203 -10.32 -15.38 -3.41
N HIS A 204 -9.69 -14.22 -3.62
CA HIS A 204 -8.25 -14.05 -3.47
C HIS A 204 -7.95 -12.87 -2.54
N PRO A 205 -7.55 -13.10 -1.27
CA PRO A 205 -7.29 -12.02 -0.34
C PRO A 205 -5.89 -11.42 -0.48
N ILE A 206 -5.04 -11.91 -1.40
CA ILE A 206 -3.62 -11.54 -1.50
C ILE A 206 -3.32 -11.03 -2.93
N PHE A 207 -2.66 -9.88 -3.01
CA PHE A 207 -2.33 -9.16 -4.24
C PHE A 207 -0.85 -8.77 -4.26
N GLY A 208 -0.27 -8.69 -5.46
CA GLY A 208 1.16 -8.45 -5.63
C GLY A 208 2.01 -9.69 -5.31
N ARG A 209 3.33 -9.50 -5.21
CA ARG A 209 4.28 -10.56 -4.86
C ARG A 209 5.27 -10.04 -3.82
N PRO A 210 5.56 -10.80 -2.77
CA PRO A 210 6.63 -10.43 -1.85
C PRO A 210 7.99 -10.51 -2.55
N GLY A 211 8.98 -9.80 -2.01
CA GLY A 211 10.33 -9.78 -2.51
C GLY A 211 10.93 -11.16 -2.83
N LYS A 212 11.53 -11.28 -4.01
CA LYS A 212 12.11 -12.52 -4.54
C LYS A 212 13.59 -12.71 -4.16
N GLU A 213 14.28 -11.63 -3.79
CA GLU A 213 15.72 -11.68 -3.59
C GLU A 213 16.12 -12.33 -2.26
N ALA A 214 17.33 -12.88 -2.20
CA ALA A 214 17.86 -13.47 -0.97
C ALA A 214 17.92 -12.45 0.19
N ALA A 215 18.10 -11.16 -0.10
CA ALA A 215 18.06 -10.09 0.90
C ALA A 215 16.66 -9.84 1.50
N GLN A 216 15.60 -10.28 0.83
CA GLN A 216 14.20 -10.01 1.18
C GLN A 216 13.59 -11.14 2.04
N VAL A 217 14.39 -11.77 2.89
CA VAL A 217 13.94 -12.85 3.79
C VAL A 217 12.84 -12.36 4.72
N ALA A 218 13.00 -11.17 5.32
CA ALA A 218 12.00 -10.60 6.22
C ALA A 218 10.67 -10.40 5.50
N GLU A 219 10.67 -9.83 4.29
CA GLU A 219 9.45 -9.64 3.50
C GLU A 219 8.70 -10.96 3.26
N ARG A 220 9.41 -12.04 2.91
CA ARG A 220 8.78 -13.36 2.72
C ARG A 220 8.23 -13.95 4.01
N LEU A 221 8.91 -13.74 5.14
CA LEU A 221 8.44 -14.20 6.44
C LEU A 221 7.18 -13.43 6.86
N THR A 222 7.13 -12.13 6.61
CA THR A 222 5.95 -11.30 6.82
C THR A 222 4.80 -11.73 5.93
N ALA A 223 5.02 -11.90 4.63
CA ALA A 223 3.97 -12.37 3.72
C ALA A 223 3.34 -13.70 4.19
N LYS A 224 4.15 -14.65 4.66
CA LYS A 224 3.67 -15.91 5.24
C LYS A 224 2.88 -15.69 6.54
N LEU A 225 3.34 -14.79 7.42
CA LEU A 225 2.64 -14.43 8.66
C LEU A 225 1.26 -13.85 8.35
N LEU A 226 1.18 -12.87 7.44
CA LEU A 226 -0.08 -12.23 7.03
C LEU A 226 -1.04 -13.26 6.43
N ALA A 227 -0.56 -14.09 5.51
CA ALA A 227 -1.34 -15.14 4.86
C ALA A 227 -1.86 -16.19 5.86
N GLN A 228 -1.08 -16.53 6.89
CA GLN A 228 -1.43 -17.56 7.86
C GLN A 228 -2.43 -17.07 8.91
N TYR A 229 -2.29 -15.83 9.39
CA TYR A 229 -3.05 -15.34 10.53
C TYR A 229 -4.17 -14.37 10.12
N LEU A 230 -3.89 -13.36 9.30
CA LEU A 230 -4.85 -12.27 9.04
C LEU A 230 -5.93 -12.66 8.03
N THR A 231 -5.69 -13.62 7.14
CA THR A 231 -6.71 -14.12 6.18
C THR A 231 -7.89 -14.83 6.86
N ARG A 232 -7.80 -15.08 8.18
CA ARG A 232 -8.93 -15.51 9.00
C ARG A 232 -10.04 -14.47 9.05
N LEU A 233 -9.70 -13.18 8.94
CA LEU A 233 -10.66 -12.07 8.85
C LEU A 233 -11.22 -12.04 7.42
N PRO A 234 -12.53 -12.31 7.21
CA PRO A 234 -13.11 -12.41 5.85
C PRO A 234 -12.91 -11.14 4.98
N GLY A 235 -12.87 -9.97 5.63
CA GLY A 235 -12.69 -8.67 4.99
C GLY A 235 -11.25 -8.31 4.64
N VAL A 236 -10.27 -9.06 5.13
CA VAL A 236 -8.85 -8.71 4.92
C VAL A 236 -8.46 -8.81 3.45
N ARG A 237 -7.72 -7.80 2.99
CA ARG A 237 -7.04 -7.75 1.69
C ARG A 237 -5.58 -7.38 1.93
N ILE A 238 -4.67 -8.23 1.50
CA ILE A 238 -3.22 -8.12 1.69
C ILE A 238 -2.61 -7.72 0.35
N PHE A 239 -1.74 -6.72 0.38
CA PHE A 239 -1.04 -6.18 -0.78
C PHE A 239 0.46 -6.28 -0.52
N HIS A 240 1.22 -6.74 -1.51
CA HIS A 240 2.68 -6.87 -1.44
C HIS A 240 3.33 -5.92 -2.44
N GLY A 241 4.31 -5.14 -1.98
CA GLY A 241 5.05 -4.18 -2.79
C GLY A 241 4.18 -3.01 -3.26
N LEU A 242 4.00 -2.00 -2.41
CA LEU A 242 3.23 -0.81 -2.73
C LEU A 242 4.16 0.37 -2.99
N ALA A 243 3.83 1.17 -3.99
CA ALA A 243 4.37 2.49 -4.18
C ALA A 243 3.71 3.49 -3.24
N TRP A 244 4.45 4.52 -2.89
CA TRP A 244 3.83 5.74 -2.37
C TRP A 244 3.02 6.44 -3.47
N PRO A 245 2.05 7.28 -3.08
CA PRO A 245 1.47 8.26 -3.99
C PRO A 245 2.61 9.02 -4.71
N ASP A 246 2.58 9.05 -6.03
CA ASP A 246 3.60 9.64 -6.92
C ASP A 246 4.94 8.89 -7.08
N SER A 247 5.08 7.69 -6.50
CA SER A 247 6.23 6.81 -6.72
C SER A 247 5.92 5.69 -7.72
N VAL A 248 6.98 5.13 -8.31
CA VAL A 248 6.93 3.94 -9.19
C VAL A 248 7.67 2.74 -8.59
N PHE A 249 8.27 2.92 -7.42
CA PHE A 249 9.03 1.88 -6.73
C PHE A 249 8.18 1.23 -5.64
N ALA A 250 8.49 -0.02 -5.29
CA ALA A 250 7.86 -0.67 -4.14
C ALA A 250 8.47 -0.12 -2.84
N ASP A 251 7.99 1.04 -2.39
CA ASP A 251 8.46 1.74 -1.20
C ASP A 251 7.96 1.12 0.12
N VAL A 252 6.86 0.38 0.06
CA VAL A 252 6.25 -0.32 1.21
C VAL A 252 6.19 -1.81 0.93
N ASP A 253 6.74 -2.62 1.82
CA ASP A 253 6.86 -4.07 1.61
C ASP A 253 5.48 -4.75 1.57
N HIS A 254 4.60 -4.43 2.52
CA HIS A 254 3.24 -4.97 2.58
C HIS A 254 2.22 -3.95 3.07
N ALA A 255 0.97 -4.14 2.71
CA ALA A 255 -0.15 -3.46 3.33
C ALA A 255 -1.32 -4.43 3.58
N VAL A 256 -2.12 -4.15 4.60
CA VAL A 256 -3.33 -4.91 4.90
C VAL A 256 -4.50 -3.96 5.10
N LEU A 257 -5.56 -4.17 4.32
CA LEU A 257 -6.82 -3.43 4.38
C LEU A 257 -7.92 -4.33 4.96
N CYS A 258 -8.70 -3.81 5.91
CA CYS A 258 -9.93 -4.46 6.39
C CYS A 258 -10.92 -3.37 6.84
N GLY A 259 -12.10 -3.32 6.22
CA GLY A 259 -13.03 -2.20 6.42
C GLY A 259 -12.39 -0.86 6.05
N GLN A 260 -12.43 0.10 6.97
CA GLN A 260 -11.80 1.43 6.85
C GLN A 260 -10.43 1.51 7.56
N ARG A 261 -9.78 0.37 7.80
CA ARG A 261 -8.47 0.28 8.47
C ARG A 261 -7.41 -0.21 7.50
N LEU A 262 -6.33 0.55 7.34
CA LEU A 262 -5.17 0.22 6.52
C LEU A 262 -3.91 0.20 7.38
N VAL A 263 -3.17 -0.90 7.37
CA VAL A 263 -1.81 -0.94 7.94
C VAL A 263 -0.78 -1.07 6.84
N LEU A 264 0.22 -0.20 6.85
CA LEU A 264 1.42 -0.28 6.03
C LEU A 264 2.54 -0.97 6.83
N ILE A 265 3.32 -1.82 6.19
CA ILE A 265 4.28 -2.69 6.87
C ILE A 265 5.63 -2.63 6.16
N GLU A 266 6.68 -2.33 6.94
CA GLU A 266 8.06 -2.57 6.55
C GLU A 266 8.62 -3.77 7.32
N SER A 267 9.41 -4.60 6.65
CA SER A 267 9.98 -5.84 7.15
C SER A 267 11.50 -5.70 7.25
N LYS A 268 12.06 -5.75 8.47
CA LYS A 268 13.49 -5.55 8.71
C LYS A 268 14.14 -6.79 9.32
N MET A 269 15.36 -7.09 8.86
CA MET A 269 16.27 -8.03 9.51
C MET A 269 17.26 -7.23 10.37
N TRP A 270 17.10 -7.23 11.69
CA TRP A 270 18.02 -6.52 12.58
C TRP A 270 18.52 -7.40 13.72
N LEU A 271 19.57 -6.94 14.41
CA LEU A 271 20.18 -7.67 15.50
C LEU A 271 19.16 -7.94 16.63
N PRO A 272 19.20 -9.11 17.29
CA PRO A 272 18.44 -9.37 18.50
C PRO A 272 18.57 -8.27 19.55
N GLY A 273 17.47 -7.97 20.24
CA GLY A 273 17.40 -6.91 21.24
C GLY A 273 15.98 -6.39 21.45
N HIS A 274 15.89 -5.43 22.38
CA HIS A 274 14.68 -4.70 22.70
C HIS A 274 14.63 -3.40 21.89
N TYR A 275 13.56 -3.22 21.11
CA TYR A 275 13.36 -2.07 20.23
C TYR A 275 12.21 -1.20 20.71
N VAL A 276 12.41 0.13 20.70
CA VAL A 276 11.37 1.12 20.94
C VAL A 276 11.53 2.28 19.96
N ALA A 277 10.44 2.98 19.68
CA ALA A 277 10.46 4.27 19.01
C ALA A 277 10.10 5.37 20.02
N ASP A 278 10.75 6.53 19.90
CA ASP A 278 10.35 7.75 20.60
C ASP A 278 9.27 8.53 19.81
N ASP A 279 8.74 9.59 20.41
CA ASP A 279 7.65 10.41 19.85
C ASP A 279 7.99 11.00 18.47
N GLU A 280 9.28 11.22 18.20
CA GLU A 280 9.81 11.70 16.93
C GLU A 280 10.01 10.59 15.89
N GLY A 281 9.75 9.33 16.25
CA GLY A 281 9.90 8.16 15.39
C GLY A 281 11.34 7.65 15.27
N ALA A 282 12.28 8.14 16.08
CA ALA A 282 13.63 7.62 16.12
C ALA A 282 13.69 6.31 16.91
N LEU A 283 14.47 5.37 16.39
CA LEU A 283 14.55 4.02 16.93
C LEU A 283 15.66 3.89 17.96
N TRP A 284 15.40 3.10 18.99
CA TRP A 284 16.34 2.75 20.04
C TRP A 284 16.44 1.23 20.16
N ARG A 285 17.65 0.71 20.38
CA ARG A 285 17.89 -0.71 20.69
C ARG A 285 18.62 -0.83 22.02
N ASN A 286 18.06 -1.57 22.95
CA ASN A 286 18.63 -1.81 24.29
C ASN A 286 19.03 -0.50 25.00
N GLY A 287 18.20 0.54 24.89
CA GLY A 287 18.46 1.85 25.52
C GLY A 287 19.48 2.74 24.81
N HIS A 288 19.91 2.39 23.60
CA HIS A 288 20.82 3.21 22.79
C HIS A 288 20.21 3.61 21.45
N PRO A 289 20.50 4.81 20.92
CA PRO A 289 20.01 5.23 19.61
C PRO A 289 20.43 4.22 18.53
N PHE A 290 19.46 3.70 17.81
CA PHE A 290 19.66 2.70 16.77
C PHE A 290 19.69 3.37 15.40
N ARG A 291 20.81 3.21 14.70
CA ARG A 291 21.05 3.80 13.36
C ARG A 291 21.11 2.77 12.25
N GLY A 292 20.53 1.58 12.46
CA GLY A 292 20.66 0.41 11.57
C GLY A 292 19.81 0.44 10.31
N GLY A 293 19.47 1.64 9.81
CA GLY A 293 18.64 1.86 8.64
C GLY A 293 17.55 2.88 8.92
N ALA A 294 17.35 3.82 7.99
CA ALA A 294 16.21 4.71 8.04
C ALA A 294 14.94 3.89 7.75
N VAL A 295 13.94 4.00 8.61
CA VAL A 295 12.58 3.56 8.32
C VAL A 295 11.89 4.74 7.67
N ARG A 296 11.35 4.54 6.47
CA ARG A 296 10.64 5.60 5.74
C ARG A 296 9.12 5.47 5.89
N LEU A 297 8.67 4.41 6.56
CA LEU A 297 7.26 4.13 6.82
C LEU A 297 6.46 5.31 7.41
N PRO A 298 6.97 6.16 8.32
CA PRO A 298 6.23 7.35 8.75
C PRO A 298 5.86 8.32 7.63
N GLU A 299 6.75 8.50 6.64
CA GLU A 299 6.49 9.30 5.43
C GLU A 299 5.37 8.63 4.61
N GLY A 300 5.46 7.32 4.41
CA GLY A 300 4.43 6.53 3.71
C GLY A 300 3.07 6.57 4.40
N VAL A 301 3.02 6.44 5.73
CA VAL A 301 1.77 6.57 6.51
C VAL A 301 1.14 7.95 6.30
N SER A 302 1.95 9.00 6.32
CA SER A 302 1.47 10.36 6.07
C SER A 302 0.89 10.51 4.66
N ALA A 303 1.60 10.01 3.64
CA ALA A 303 1.14 10.05 2.25
C ALA A 303 -0.18 9.27 2.04
N PHE A 304 -0.34 8.10 2.65
CA PHE A 304 -1.58 7.34 2.56
C PHE A 304 -2.74 7.96 3.35
N ARG A 305 -2.48 8.68 4.44
CA ARG A 305 -3.52 9.47 5.15
C ARG A 305 -4.03 10.63 4.30
N GLU A 306 -3.15 11.27 3.54
CA GLU A 306 -3.54 12.32 2.60
C GLU A 306 -4.33 11.74 1.41
N LEU A 307 -3.93 10.56 0.91
CA LEU A 307 -4.65 9.87 -0.16
C LEU A 307 -6.03 9.36 0.28
N LEU A 308 -6.15 8.92 1.54
CA LEU A 308 -7.32 8.22 2.08
C LEU A 308 -7.80 8.90 3.38
N PRO A 309 -8.46 10.07 3.31
CA PRO A 309 -8.76 10.90 4.48
C PRO A 309 -9.74 10.25 5.47
N ASP A 310 -10.62 9.37 4.99
CA ASP A 310 -11.63 8.66 5.80
C ASP A 310 -11.16 7.28 6.27
N VAL A 311 -9.87 6.95 6.10
CA VAL A 311 -9.29 5.65 6.47
C VAL A 311 -8.35 5.81 7.64
N GLU A 312 -8.50 4.94 8.64
CA GLU A 312 -7.52 4.83 9.70
C GLU A 312 -6.25 4.15 9.16
N VAL A 313 -5.20 4.95 8.91
CA VAL A 313 -3.91 4.44 8.43
C VAL A 313 -2.91 4.33 9.59
N ARG A 314 -2.32 3.14 9.77
CA ARG A 314 -1.23 2.85 10.70
C ARG A 314 -0.01 2.30 9.96
N GLY A 315 1.18 2.48 10.53
CA GLY A 315 2.39 1.78 10.12
C GLY A 315 2.77 0.68 11.11
N ALA A 316 3.56 -0.30 10.69
CA ALA A 316 4.21 -1.27 11.57
C ALA A 316 5.57 -1.68 11.00
N VAL A 317 6.64 -1.57 11.80
CA VAL A 317 7.97 -2.05 11.42
C VAL A 317 8.17 -3.43 12.03
N LEU A 318 8.03 -4.48 11.22
CA LEU A 318 8.16 -5.85 11.65
C LEU A 318 9.62 -6.26 11.66
N ILE A 319 10.13 -6.57 12.84
CA ILE A 319 11.55 -6.88 13.03
C ILE A 319 11.74 -8.39 13.21
N TYR A 320 12.59 -8.95 12.36
CA TYR A 320 13.07 -10.32 12.43
C TYR A 320 14.53 -10.33 12.87
N PRO A 321 14.94 -11.31 13.69
CA PRO A 321 16.32 -11.37 14.16
C PRO A 321 17.27 -11.77 13.02
N SER A 322 18.37 -11.05 12.84
CA SER A 322 19.41 -11.34 11.84
C SER A 322 20.38 -12.45 12.24
N ARG A 323 20.25 -12.98 13.48
CA ARG A 323 20.99 -14.11 14.03
C ARG A 323 20.20 -14.72 15.18
N ALA A 324 20.65 -15.84 15.73
CA ALA A 324 20.02 -16.45 16.91
C ALA A 324 19.89 -15.43 18.07
N GLY A 325 18.66 -15.27 18.56
CA GLY A 325 18.31 -14.37 19.64
C GLY A 325 16.87 -13.87 19.52
N GLU A 326 16.40 -13.17 20.53
CA GLU A 326 15.03 -12.68 20.62
C GLU A 326 14.92 -11.23 20.18
N ILE A 327 13.79 -10.91 19.55
CA ILE A 327 13.33 -9.55 19.29
C ILE A 327 12.19 -9.27 20.24
N THR A 328 12.34 -8.22 21.04
CA THR A 328 11.26 -7.69 21.86
C THR A 328 11.04 -6.23 21.50
N SER A 329 9.83 -5.77 21.72
CA SER A 329 9.43 -4.39 21.51
C SER A 329 8.67 -3.89 22.73
N GLY A 330 8.87 -2.63 23.08
CA GLY A 330 8.21 -1.99 24.22
C GLY A 330 6.96 -1.24 23.81
N GLU A 331 6.28 -0.65 24.80
CA GLU A 331 5.30 0.40 24.55
C GLU A 331 6.02 1.52 23.80
N SER A 332 5.58 1.75 22.56
CA SER A 332 5.94 2.95 21.83
C SER A 332 4.77 3.92 22.03
N PRO A 333 5.03 5.20 22.30
CA PRO A 333 4.02 6.28 22.21
C PRO A 333 3.29 6.23 20.86
N GLU A 334 2.27 7.06 20.62
CA GLU A 334 1.47 7.07 19.37
C GLU A 334 2.27 7.48 18.10
N VAL A 335 3.34 6.76 17.82
CA VAL A 335 4.23 6.93 16.69
C VAL A 335 3.55 6.36 15.45
N PRO A 336 3.75 6.96 14.26
CA PRO A 336 3.10 6.50 13.05
C PRO A 336 3.44 5.05 12.65
N ALA A 337 4.63 4.56 13.01
CA ALA A 337 5.15 3.26 12.60
C ALA A 337 6.00 2.60 13.71
N PRO A 338 5.39 2.03 14.76
CA PRO A 338 6.12 1.43 15.87
C PRO A 338 6.89 0.16 15.44
N PRO A 339 8.06 -0.11 16.05
CA PRO A 339 8.76 -1.38 15.92
C PRO A 339 7.99 -2.47 16.65
N MET A 340 7.77 -3.60 15.98
CA MET A 340 7.01 -4.73 16.52
C MET A 340 7.68 -6.06 16.24
N SER A 341 7.58 -6.97 17.21
CA SER A 341 7.80 -8.40 16.94
C SER A 341 6.64 -8.96 16.10
N PRO A 342 6.86 -10.04 15.31
CA PRO A 342 5.79 -10.70 14.58
C PRO A 342 4.63 -11.18 15.45
N ARG A 343 4.91 -11.54 16.72
CA ARG A 343 3.87 -11.92 17.68
C ARG A 343 2.99 -10.73 18.03
N GLN A 344 3.62 -9.66 18.49
CA GLN A 344 2.94 -8.43 18.89
C GLN A 344 2.08 -7.87 17.74
N PHE A 345 2.61 -7.88 16.51
CA PHE A 345 1.85 -7.44 15.34
C PHE A 345 0.55 -8.23 15.16
N VAL A 346 0.59 -9.57 15.21
CA VAL A 346 -0.61 -10.40 15.06
C VAL A 346 -1.60 -10.15 16.20
N GLU A 347 -1.12 -9.94 17.42
CA GLU A 347 -1.96 -9.69 18.59
C GLU A 347 -2.62 -8.31 18.53
N GLU A 348 -1.85 -7.25 18.34
CA GLU A 348 -2.32 -5.85 18.41
C GLU A 348 -2.96 -5.38 17.11
N ILE A 349 -2.27 -5.49 15.98
CA ILE A 349 -2.81 -5.06 14.69
C ILE A 349 -3.92 -6.00 14.24
N GLY A 350 -3.79 -7.30 14.52
CA GLY A 350 -4.88 -8.24 14.27
C GLY A 350 -6.14 -7.90 15.08
N ALA A 351 -6.01 -7.51 16.36
CA ALA A 351 -7.16 -7.08 17.16
C ALA A 351 -7.81 -5.81 16.60
N TRP A 352 -7.00 -4.81 16.24
CA TRP A 352 -7.48 -3.57 15.64
C TRP A 352 -8.21 -3.81 14.30
N LEU A 353 -7.67 -4.67 13.42
CA LEU A 353 -8.36 -5.05 12.18
C LEU A 353 -9.64 -5.87 12.43
N ALA A 354 -9.68 -6.67 13.51
CA ALA A 354 -10.81 -7.53 13.86
C ALA A 354 -12.05 -6.77 14.35
N GLU A 355 -11.97 -5.46 14.57
CA GLU A 355 -13.13 -4.60 14.88
C GLU A 355 -14.11 -4.50 13.69
N GLU A 356 -13.61 -4.60 12.46
CA GLU A 356 -14.42 -4.68 11.24
C GLU A 356 -14.01 -5.89 10.38
N PRO A 357 -14.25 -7.11 10.86
CA PRO A 357 -13.57 -8.31 10.36
C PRO A 357 -14.08 -8.76 8.97
N ALA A 358 -15.24 -8.27 8.53
CA ALA A 358 -15.94 -8.76 7.35
C ALA A 358 -16.44 -7.62 6.44
N THR A 359 -15.79 -6.46 6.46
CA THR A 359 -16.12 -5.34 5.56
C THR A 359 -15.01 -5.15 4.53
N VAL A 360 -15.40 -4.96 3.27
CA VAL A 360 -14.49 -4.57 2.18
C VAL A 360 -15.06 -3.35 1.50
N ASP A 361 -14.34 -2.25 1.55
CA ASP A 361 -14.63 -1.08 0.74
C ASP A 361 -14.04 -1.25 -0.67
N ARG A 362 -14.89 -1.17 -1.69
CA ARG A 362 -14.53 -1.39 -3.10
C ARG A 362 -13.67 -0.27 -3.65
N GLU A 363 -13.94 0.96 -3.25
CA GLU A 363 -13.20 2.13 -3.73
C GLU A 363 -11.83 2.14 -3.07
N LEU A 364 -11.77 1.98 -1.75
CA LEU A 364 -10.49 1.87 -1.03
C LEU A 364 -9.67 0.69 -1.53
N PHE A 365 -10.29 -0.47 -1.74
CA PHE A 365 -9.63 -1.63 -2.30
C PHE A 365 -8.97 -1.31 -3.65
N ARG A 366 -9.70 -0.67 -4.57
CA ARG A 366 -9.16 -0.32 -5.90
C ARG A 366 -8.06 0.73 -5.80
N LEU A 367 -8.20 1.73 -4.92
CA LEU A 367 -7.19 2.77 -4.70
C LEU A 367 -5.88 2.18 -4.16
N VAL A 368 -5.96 1.29 -3.17
CA VAL A 368 -4.77 0.61 -2.63
C VAL A 368 -4.18 -0.38 -3.64
N LEU A 369 -5.03 -1.14 -4.35
CA LEU A 369 -4.59 -2.06 -5.40
C LEU A 369 -3.83 -1.32 -6.52
N ALA A 370 -4.25 -0.11 -6.87
CA ALA A 370 -3.58 0.72 -7.89
C ALA A 370 -2.15 1.13 -7.48
N GLN A 371 -1.82 1.09 -6.19
CA GLN A 371 -0.46 1.34 -5.70
C GLN A 371 0.44 0.10 -5.73
N VAL A 372 -0.09 -1.09 -6.02
CA VAL A 372 0.73 -2.31 -6.07
C VAL A 372 1.64 -2.30 -7.28
N VAL A 373 2.95 -2.40 -7.05
CA VAL A 373 3.97 -2.47 -8.09
C VAL A 373 4.21 -3.95 -8.45
N SER A 374 3.86 -4.32 -9.69
CA SER A 374 3.89 -5.71 -10.19
C SER A 374 5.25 -6.18 -10.69
#